data_AF-A0A5B8UHT8-F1
#
_entry.id   AF-A0A5B8UHT8-F1
#
_cell.length_a   1.000
_cell.length_b   1.000
_cell.length_c   1.000
_cell.angle_alpha   90.00
_cell.angle_beta   90.00
_cell.angle_gamma   90.00
#
_symmetry.space_group_name_H-M   'P 1'
#
loop_
_entity.id
_entity.type
_entity.pdbx_description
1 polymer ?
#
loop_
_entity_poly.entity_id
_entity_poly.type
_entity_poly.pdbx_seq_one_letter_code
_entity_poly.pdbx_strand_id
1 'polypeptide(L)'
;MQEKKKRRNAKSKYSPAVVRAVLYDVHTSSQTLAQIAAKNGLPKGSGSMISKWVKKYSSDFSAMEDLQPTISNANYLPPAAKSKGEKELQKQLEEARCKIICLETMIDIAERELGVDIRKKSGTKQ
;
A
#
# COMPACT_ATOMS: atom_id res chain seq x y z
N MET A 1 -17.51 46.05 24.36
CA MET A 1 -16.80 45.34 23.27
C MET A 1 -15.78 44.40 23.93
N GLN A 2 -16.11 43.12 24.14
CA GLN A 2 -15.18 42.21 24.84
C GLN A 2 -14.25 41.53 23.84
N GLU A 3 -12.99 41.91 23.91
CA GLU A 3 -11.89 41.42 23.09
C GLU A 3 -11.58 39.96 23.45
N LYS A 4 -11.87 39.04 22.52
CA LYS A 4 -11.65 37.60 22.70
C LYS A 4 -10.13 37.34 22.70
N LYS A 5 -9.55 37.24 23.90
CA LYS A 5 -8.16 36.84 24.13
C LYS A 5 -7.79 35.61 23.29
N LYS A 6 -6.91 35.81 22.30
CA LYS A 6 -6.31 34.77 21.45
C LYS A 6 -5.65 33.72 22.35
N ARG A 7 -6.27 32.55 22.48
CA ARG A 7 -5.74 31.44 23.29
C ARG A 7 -4.39 31.02 22.69
N ARG A 8 -3.33 31.11 23.50
CA ARG A 8 -1.98 30.66 23.16
C ARG A 8 -2.06 29.21 22.68
N ASN A 9 -1.53 28.95 21.49
CA ASN A 9 -1.57 27.63 20.85
C ASN A 9 -0.72 26.65 21.68
N ALA A 10 -1.35 25.94 22.62
CA ALA A 10 -0.70 24.88 23.37
C ALA A 10 -0.25 23.82 22.37
N LYS A 11 1.06 23.59 22.28
CA LYS A 11 1.62 22.54 21.41
C LYS A 11 0.90 21.24 21.73
N SER A 12 0.22 20.67 20.74
CA SER A 12 -0.48 19.38 20.88
C SER A 12 0.51 18.35 21.40
N LYS A 13 0.11 17.57 22.42
CA LYS A 13 0.90 16.46 22.96
C LYS A 13 1.26 15.41 21.89
N TYR A 14 0.48 15.37 20.82
CA TYR A 14 0.64 14.42 19.71
C TYR A 14 1.21 15.11 18.48
N SER A 15 2.20 14.45 17.86
CA SER A 15 2.79 14.85 16.58
C SER A 15 1.70 14.96 15.50
N PRO A 16 1.77 15.97 14.61
CA PRO A 16 0.86 16.10 13.48
C PRO A 16 0.80 14.84 12.61
N ALA A 17 1.91 14.08 12.51
CA ALA A 17 1.93 12.83 11.75
C ALA A 17 1.01 11.76 12.34
N VAL A 18 0.99 11.63 13.68
CA VAL A 18 0.12 10.68 14.40
C VAL A 18 -1.35 11.05 14.22
N VAL A 19 -1.66 12.35 14.32
CA VAL A 19 -3.03 12.85 14.11
C VAL A 19 -3.52 12.53 12.70
N ARG A 20 -2.67 12.73 11.68
CA ARG A 20 -3.01 12.40 10.29
C ARG A 20 -3.25 10.90 10.07
N ALA A 21 -2.38 10.04 10.59
CA ALA A 21 -2.53 8.59 10.48
C ALA A 21 -3.85 8.09 11.10
N VAL A 22 -4.20 8.63 12.28
CA VAL A 22 -5.46 8.31 12.96
C VAL A 22 -6.67 8.78 12.15
N LEU A 23 -6.65 10.00 11.59
CA LEU A 23 -7.74 10.50 10.76
C LEU A 23 -7.93 9.66 9.50
N TYR A 24 -6.83 9.22 8.87
CA TYR A 24 -6.86 8.32 7.73
C TYR A 24 -7.52 6.99 8.09
N ASP A 25 -7.08 6.36 9.17
CA ASP A 25 -7.68 5.10 9.63
C ASP A 25 -9.18 5.25 9.94
N VAL A 26 -9.63 6.39 10.48
CA VAL A 26 -11.06 6.65 10.74
C VAL A 26 -11.90 6.70 9.47
N HIS A 27 -11.34 7.22 8.37
CA HIS A 27 -12.06 7.33 7.10
C HIS A 27 -12.01 6.04 6.27
N THR A 28 -10.86 5.35 6.27
CA THR A 28 -10.62 4.17 5.43
C THR A 28 -11.09 2.86 6.07
N SER A 29 -11.04 2.75 7.41
CA SER A 29 -11.37 1.49 8.08
C SER A 29 -12.76 1.53 8.73
N SER A 30 -13.52 0.44 8.60
CA SER A 30 -14.80 0.25 9.33
C SER A 30 -14.59 -0.13 10.81
N GLN A 31 -13.47 0.29 11.41
CA GLN A 31 -13.11 -0.03 12.80
C GLN A 31 -13.72 0.99 13.76
N THR A 32 -13.93 0.56 15.01
CA THR A 32 -14.36 1.48 16.07
C THR A 32 -13.22 2.44 16.44
N LEU A 33 -13.56 3.63 16.94
CA LEU A 33 -12.56 4.62 17.40
C LEU A 33 -11.61 4.06 18.48
N ALA A 34 -12.08 3.09 19.27
CA ALA A 34 -11.26 2.40 20.27
C ALA A 34 -10.21 1.47 19.64
N GLN A 35 -10.57 0.77 18.55
CA GLN A 35 -9.65 -0.09 17.81
C GLN A 35 -8.60 0.74 17.06
N ILE A 36 -9.00 1.86 16.45
CA ILE A 36 -8.09 2.78 15.77
C ILE A 36 -7.11 3.40 16.77
N ALA A 37 -7.60 3.78 17.95
CA ALA A 37 -6.74 4.25 19.04
C ALA A 37 -5.70 3.20 19.44
N ALA A 38 -6.11 1.93 19.62
CA ALA A 38 -5.19 0.85 19.96
C ALA A 38 -4.15 0.59 18.87
N LYS A 39 -4.57 0.58 17.60
CA LYS A 39 -3.68 0.40 16.44
C LYS A 39 -2.62 1.49 16.34
N ASN A 40 -2.99 2.74 16.67
CA ASN A 40 -2.10 3.90 16.62
C ASN A 40 -1.37 4.18 17.96
N GLY A 41 -1.42 3.24 18.92
CA GLY A 41 -0.71 3.37 20.21
C GLY A 41 -1.26 4.45 21.16
N LEU A 42 -2.52 4.86 20.97
CA LEU A 42 -3.19 5.84 21.83
C LEU A 42 -3.77 5.18 23.10
N PRO A 43 -3.80 5.91 24.23
CA PRO A 43 -4.32 5.37 25.48
C PRO A 43 -5.81 5.00 25.37
N LYS A 44 -6.22 3.98 26.16
CA LYS A 44 -7.63 3.59 26.28
C LYS A 44 -8.46 4.81 26.72
N GLY A 45 -9.60 5.03 26.05
CA GLY A 45 -10.45 6.21 26.28
C GLY A 45 -10.15 7.42 25.38
N SER A 46 -9.22 7.30 24.42
CA SER A 46 -8.89 8.39 23.48
C SER A 46 -9.98 8.69 22.43
N GLY A 47 -11.11 7.97 22.41
CA GLY A 47 -12.16 8.14 21.39
C GLY A 47 -12.74 9.56 21.32
N SER A 48 -12.90 10.23 22.47
CA SER A 48 -13.40 11.61 22.52
C SER A 48 -12.40 12.62 21.95
N MET A 49 -11.10 12.35 22.06
CA MET A 49 -10.03 13.15 21.46
C MET A 49 -10.02 13.00 19.95
N ILE A 50 -10.13 11.75 19.46
CA ILE A 50 -10.19 11.44 18.04
C ILE A 50 -11.40 12.12 17.41
N SER A 51 -12.57 12.07 18.04
CA SER A 51 -13.77 12.78 17.56
C SER A 51 -13.55 14.30 17.43
N LYS A 52 -12.82 14.91 18.36
CA LYS A 52 -12.43 16.34 18.25
C LYS A 52 -11.48 16.60 17.09
N TRP A 53 -10.56 15.68 16.81
CA TRP A 53 -9.67 15.78 15.64
C TRP A 53 -10.44 15.66 14.34
N VAL A 54 -11.35 14.68 14.22
CA VAL A 54 -12.20 14.53 13.02
C VAL A 54 -12.97 15.83 12.76
N LYS A 55 -13.62 16.41 13.78
CA LYS A 55 -14.36 17.68 13.64
C LYS A 55 -13.46 18.87 13.31
N LYS A 56 -12.23 18.88 13.81
CA LYS A 56 -11.28 19.99 13.61
C LYS A 56 -10.64 19.96 12.22
N TYR A 57 -10.36 18.77 11.72
CA TYR A 57 -9.61 18.55 10.48
C TYR A 57 -10.47 17.96 9.37
N SER A 58 -11.80 17.94 9.49
CA SER A 58 -12.69 17.41 8.45
C SER A 58 -12.58 18.17 7.14
N SER A 59 -12.37 19.49 7.18
CA SER A 59 -12.11 20.32 6.00
C SER A 59 -10.76 20.02 5.36
N ASP A 60 -9.74 19.84 6.19
CA ASP A 60 -8.35 19.63 5.75
C ASP A 60 -8.14 18.21 5.23
N PHE A 61 -8.93 17.25 5.73
CA PHE A 61 -8.87 15.84 5.32
C PHE A 61 -9.31 15.64 3.87
N SER A 62 -10.35 16.37 3.42
CA SER A 62 -10.78 16.36 2.02
C SER A 62 -9.70 16.88 1.06
N ALA A 63 -8.81 17.76 1.53
CA ALA A 63 -7.67 18.24 0.76
C ALA A 63 -6.42 17.34 0.88
N MET A 64 -6.42 16.38 1.82
CA MET A 64 -5.33 15.41 2.02
C MET A 64 -5.48 14.14 1.18
N GLU A 65 -6.69 13.85 0.69
CA GLU A 65 -6.95 12.70 -0.18
C GLU A 65 -6.11 12.76 -1.47
N ASP A 66 -5.73 13.97 -1.91
CA ASP A 66 -4.86 14.23 -3.07
C ASP A 66 -3.36 14.03 -2.80
N LEU A 67 -2.93 13.87 -1.54
CA LEU A 67 -1.51 13.82 -1.16
C LEU A 67 -1.07 12.43 -0.65
N GLN A 68 -1.68 11.34 -1.14
CA GLN A 68 -1.24 10.00 -0.75
C GLN A 68 0.24 9.75 -1.07
N PRO A 69 1.08 9.40 -0.09
CA PRO A 69 2.15 8.46 -0.34
C PRO A 69 1.51 7.08 -0.50
N THR A 70 1.80 6.42 -1.63
CA THR A 70 1.40 5.06 -1.95
C THR A 70 2.01 4.08 -0.94
N ILE A 71 1.40 3.94 0.24
CA ILE A 71 1.66 2.82 1.14
C ILE A 71 0.59 1.79 0.83
N SER A 72 0.92 0.94 -0.15
CA SER A 72 0.18 -0.24 -0.55
C SER A 72 -0.05 -1.16 0.66
N ASN A 73 -1.20 -1.02 1.33
CA ASN A 73 -1.76 -2.11 2.12
C ASN A 73 -2.39 -3.11 1.14
N ALA A 74 -1.54 -3.99 0.60
CA ALA A 74 -1.84 -4.93 -0.47
C ALA A 74 -2.84 -6.06 -0.13
N ASN A 75 -3.66 -5.93 0.93
CA ASN A 75 -4.47 -7.07 1.42
C ASN A 75 -5.99 -6.90 1.41
N TYR A 76 -6.55 -5.75 1.03
CA TYR A 76 -8.02 -5.63 0.92
C TYR A 76 -8.43 -4.71 -0.23
N LEU A 77 -8.24 -5.19 -1.47
CA LEU A 77 -9.02 -4.70 -2.61
C LEU A 77 -9.96 -5.82 -3.05
N PRO A 78 -11.27 -5.57 -3.19
CA PRO A 78 -12.19 -6.56 -3.74
C PRO A 78 -11.72 -6.97 -5.14
N PRO A 79 -11.77 -8.28 -5.50
CA PRO A 79 -11.20 -8.81 -6.74
C PRO A 79 -11.84 -8.27 -8.03
N ALA A 80 -12.89 -7.44 -7.92
CA ALA A 80 -13.66 -6.90 -9.02
C ALA A 80 -13.04 -5.66 -9.69
N ALA A 81 -12.07 -5.00 -9.05
CA ALA A 81 -11.43 -3.79 -9.58
C ALA A 81 -9.98 -4.02 -10.04
N LYS A 82 -9.66 -5.21 -10.57
CA LYS A 82 -8.40 -5.42 -11.30
C LYS A 82 -8.40 -4.44 -12.47
N SER A 83 -7.58 -3.40 -12.37
CA SER A 83 -7.46 -2.38 -13.39
C SER A 83 -7.15 -3.06 -14.74
N LYS A 84 -7.66 -2.52 -15.85
CA LYS A 84 -7.41 -3.11 -17.19
C LYS A 84 -5.91 -3.35 -17.44
N GLY A 85 -5.05 -2.50 -16.86
CA GLY A 85 -3.60 -2.63 -16.91
C GLY A 85 -3.06 -3.86 -16.18
N GLU A 86 -3.57 -4.20 -14.99
CA GLU A 86 -3.11 -5.41 -14.27
C GLU A 86 -3.41 -6.70 -15.01
N LYS A 87 -4.59 -6.79 -15.65
CA LYS A 87 -4.95 -7.97 -16.44
C LYS A 87 -4.05 -8.12 -17.67
N GLU A 88 -3.77 -7.01 -18.34
CA GLU A 88 -2.87 -7.00 -19.50
C GLU A 88 -1.44 -7.37 -19.11
N LEU A 89 -0.93 -6.81 -18.01
CA LEU A 89 0.38 -7.16 -17.48
C LEU A 89 0.48 -8.64 -17.07
N GLN A 90 -0.58 -9.18 -16.43
CA GLN A 90 -0.63 -10.61 -16.09
C GLN A 90 -0.61 -11.49 -17.34
N LYS A 91 -1.35 -11.11 -18.38
CA LYS A 91 -1.38 -11.82 -19.66
C LYS A 91 0.00 -11.81 -20.34
N GLN A 92 0.65 -10.65 -20.44
CA GLN A 92 2.00 -10.54 -21.00
C GLN A 92 3.02 -11.39 -20.24
N LEU A 93 2.87 -11.46 -18.91
CA LEU A 93 3.72 -12.27 -18.05
C LEU A 93 3.51 -13.77 -18.31
N GLU A 94 2.25 -14.20 -18.45
CA GLU A 94 1.90 -15.58 -18.80
C GLU A 94 2.42 -15.98 -20.19
N GLU A 95 2.26 -15.11 -21.19
CA GLU A 95 2.78 -15.32 -22.55
C GLU A 95 4.32 -15.43 -22.55
N ALA A 96 5.02 -14.56 -21.81
CA ALA A 96 6.47 -14.62 -21.68
C ALA A 96 6.95 -15.92 -21.03
N ARG A 97 6.28 -16.37 -19.97
CA ARG A 97 6.57 -17.66 -19.32
C ARG A 97 6.37 -18.84 -20.26
N CYS A 98 5.25 -18.85 -20.98
CA CYS A 98 4.97 -19.89 -21.98
C CYS A 98 6.07 -19.93 -23.05
N LYS A 99 6.47 -18.77 -23.58
CA LYS A 99 7.55 -18.67 -24.56
C LYS A 99 8.87 -19.21 -24.03
N ILE A 100 9.23 -18.90 -22.78
CA ILE A 100 10.45 -19.42 -22.14
C ILE A 100 10.40 -20.95 -22.06
N ILE A 101 9.31 -21.52 -21.56
CA ILE A 101 9.15 -22.98 -21.43
C ILE A 101 9.26 -23.66 -22.81
N CYS A 102 8.61 -23.12 -23.83
CA CYS A 102 8.69 -23.66 -25.19
C CYS A 102 10.12 -23.61 -25.75
N LEU A 103 10.85 -22.51 -25.50
CA LEU A 103 12.25 -22.38 -25.95
C LEU A 103 13.16 -23.35 -25.21
N GLU A 104 13.03 -23.46 -23.89
CA GLU A 104 13.81 -24.41 -23.08
C GLU A 104 13.56 -25.86 -23.50
N THR A 105 12.30 -26.23 -23.71
CA THR A 105 11.96 -27.59 -24.18
C THR A 105 12.47 -27.88 -25.59
N MET A 106 12.44 -26.91 -26.51
CA MET A 106 13.07 -27.05 -27.83
C MET A 106 14.59 -27.21 -27.74
N ILE A 107 15.24 -26.50 -26.82
CA ILE A 107 16.68 -26.66 -26.56
C ILE A 107 16.97 -28.07 -26.05
N ASP A 108 16.19 -28.58 -25.09
CA ASP A 108 16.36 -29.94 -24.57
C ASP A 108 16.20 -31.01 -25.66
N ILE A 109 15.20 -30.85 -26.55
CA ILE A 109 14.99 -31.75 -27.70
C ILE A 109 16.19 -31.68 -28.65
N ALA A 110 16.67 -30.48 -28.98
CA ALA A 110 17.80 -30.30 -29.88
C ALA A 110 19.10 -30.90 -29.31
N GLU A 111 19.36 -30.73 -28.02
CA GLU A 111 20.53 -31.32 -27.35
C GLU A 111 20.43 -32.85 -27.29
N ARG A 112 19.24 -33.40 -26.98
CA ARG A 112 19.02 -34.83 -26.81
C ARG A 112 18.98 -35.61 -28.12
N GLU A 113 18.30 -35.07 -29.13
CA GLU A 113 17.96 -35.82 -30.36
C GLU A 113 18.87 -35.42 -31.54
N LEU A 114 19.32 -34.16 -31.60
CA LEU A 114 20.19 -33.67 -32.67
C LEU A 114 21.66 -33.55 -32.25
N GLY A 115 21.96 -33.68 -30.96
CA GLY A 115 23.33 -33.61 -30.42
C GLY A 115 23.98 -32.23 -30.54
N VAL A 116 23.19 -31.17 -30.74
CA VAL A 116 23.67 -29.78 -30.87
C VAL A 116 23.82 -29.18 -29.48
N ASP A 117 25.03 -28.77 -29.09
CA ASP A 117 25.29 -28.14 -27.78
C ASP A 117 24.91 -26.65 -27.81
N ILE A 118 23.76 -26.30 -27.22
CA ILE A 118 23.22 -24.93 -27.26
C ILE A 118 23.43 -24.23 -25.91
N ARG A 119 23.26 -24.95 -24.79
CA ARG A 119 23.37 -24.37 -23.46
C ARG A 119 24.83 -24.21 -23.05
N LYS A 120 25.15 -23.04 -22.48
CA LYS A 120 26.44 -22.85 -21.81
C LYS A 120 26.52 -23.75 -20.58
N LYS A 121 27.42 -24.74 -20.60
CA LYS A 121 27.75 -25.59 -19.45
C LYS A 121 28.52 -24.77 -18.42
N SER A 122 28.03 -24.69 -17.19
CA SER A 122 28.71 -23.99 -16.10
C SER A 122 29.95 -24.79 -15.68
N GLY A 123 31.11 -24.40 -16.20
CA GLY A 123 32.39 -24.99 -15.83
C GLY A 123 33.37 -25.05 -16.98
N THR A 124 34.21 -24.02 -17.12
CA THR A 124 35.46 -24.15 -17.85
C THR A 124 36.56 -23.59 -16.95
N LYS A 125 37.27 -24.52 -16.30
CA LYS A 125 38.57 -24.42 -15.58
C LYS A 125 38.90 -23.05 -14.94
N GLN A 126 38.78 -22.98 -13.60
CA GLN A 126 39.72 -22.17 -12.81
C GLN A 126 41.08 -22.86 -12.77
#